data_AF-A0A5C5CT44-F1
#
_entry.id   AF-A0A5C5CT44-F1
#
_cell.length_a   1.000
_cell.length_b   1.000
_cell.length_c   1.000
_cell.angle_alpha   90.00
_cell.angle_beta   90.00
_cell.angle_gamma   90.00
#
_symmetry.space_group_name_H-M   'P 1'
#
loop_
_entity.id
_entity.type
_entity.pdbx_description
1 polymer ?
#
loop_
_entity_poly.entity_id
_entity_poly.type
_entity_poly.pdbx_seq_one_letter_code
_entity_poly.pdbx_strand_id
1 'polypeptide(L)'
;MTAVSALVEQWIASHGGPRRFECGVRSGFDATQYELLGFGVEVRRKGNRFAVKRVDGRWQVMGWEKLAELRDDFRQLHGREPLRRIGP
;
A
#
# COMPACT_ATOMS: atom_id res chain seq x y z
N MET A 1 -9.35 30.20 -16.33
CA MET A 1 -9.68 28.76 -16.31
C MET A 1 -8.41 27.99 -16.08
N THR A 2 -8.31 27.22 -15.00
CA THR A 2 -7.15 26.35 -14.77
C THR A 2 -7.22 25.19 -15.75
N ALA A 3 -6.15 24.98 -16.52
CA ALA A 3 -6.06 23.84 -17.41
C ALA A 3 -6.06 22.54 -16.59
N VAL A 4 -6.74 21.49 -17.08
CA VAL A 4 -6.79 20.17 -16.41
C VAL A 4 -5.39 19.65 -16.11
N SER A 5 -4.42 19.91 -16.99
CA SER A 5 -3.01 19.57 -16.78
C SER A 5 -2.43 20.16 -15.49
N ALA A 6 -2.71 21.42 -15.19
CA ALA A 6 -2.21 22.09 -13.99
C ALA A 6 -2.80 21.50 -12.69
N LEU A 7 -4.07 21.06 -12.73
CA LEU A 7 -4.70 20.37 -11.60
C LEU A 7 -4.10 18.98 -11.38
N VAL A 8 -3.82 18.26 -12.46
CA VAL A 8 -3.16 16.94 -12.41
C VAL A 8 -1.73 17.08 -11.87
N GLU A 9 -0.97 18.07 -12.33
CA GLU A 9 0.39 18.35 -11.85
C GLU A 9 0.41 18.75 -10.37
N GLN A 10 -0.51 19.61 -9.92
CA GLN A 10 -0.65 19.93 -8.49
C GLN A 10 -1.02 18.71 -7.66
N TRP A 11 -1.96 17.90 -8.14
CA TRP A 11 -2.35 16.69 -7.43
C TRP A 11 -1.18 15.71 -7.30
N ILE A 12 -0.42 15.50 -8.40
CA ILE A 12 0.77 14.65 -8.42
C ILE A 12 1.85 15.22 -7.48
N ALA A 13 2.06 16.53 -7.45
CA ALA A 13 3.04 17.15 -6.56
C ALA A 13 2.66 16.98 -5.07
N SER A 14 1.36 17.02 -4.73
CA SER A 14 0.89 16.90 -3.35
C SER A 14 0.68 15.46 -2.87
N HIS A 15 0.35 14.52 -3.76
CA HIS A 15 -0.01 13.14 -3.40
C HIS A 15 0.99 12.10 -3.91
N GLY A 16 1.93 12.52 -4.78
CA GLY A 16 2.73 11.63 -5.60
C GLY A 16 2.01 11.24 -6.89
N GLY A 17 2.74 10.60 -7.81
CA GLY A 17 2.12 9.98 -8.98
C GLY A 17 1.11 8.89 -8.61
N PRO A 18 0.20 8.50 -9.52
CA PRO A 18 -0.72 7.40 -9.28
C PRO A 18 0.03 6.11 -8.93
N ARG A 19 -0.55 5.28 -8.04
CA ARG A 19 0.02 3.96 -7.70
C ARG A 19 0.26 3.15 -8.97
N ARG A 20 1.45 2.58 -9.11
CA ARG A 20 1.75 1.63 -10.18
C ARG A 20 0.86 0.42 -9.99
N PHE A 21 0.10 0.09 -11.02
CA PHE A 21 -0.61 -1.18 -11.12
C PHE A 21 0.25 -2.09 -11.99
N GLU A 22 0.96 -3.04 -11.38
CA GLU A 22 1.51 -4.18 -12.12
C GLU A 22 0.34 -4.96 -12.72
N CYS A 23 0.48 -5.41 -13.98
CA CYS A 23 -0.56 -6.22 -14.61
C CYS A 23 -0.81 -7.48 -13.76
N GLY A 24 -2.07 -7.71 -13.37
CA GLY A 24 -2.45 -8.81 -12.47
C GLY A 24 -2.40 -8.49 -10.97
N VAL A 25 -1.83 -7.36 -10.56
CA VAL A 25 -1.80 -6.94 -9.14
C VAL A 25 -3.02 -6.10 -8.81
N ARG A 26 -3.81 -6.56 -7.83
CA ARG A 26 -4.97 -5.83 -7.31
C ARG A 26 -4.58 -4.99 -6.09
N SER A 27 -5.26 -3.85 -5.93
CA SER A 27 -5.10 -2.92 -4.80
C SER A 27 -6.11 -3.14 -3.69
N GLY A 28 -6.95 -4.19 -3.75
CA GLY A 28 -7.96 -4.48 -2.74
C GLY A 28 -7.41 -5.20 -1.51
N PHE A 29 -8.26 -5.33 -0.48
CA PHE A 29 -7.91 -6.01 0.78
C PHE A 29 -7.36 -7.42 0.55
N ASP A 30 -8.03 -8.24 -0.25
CA ASP A 30 -7.65 -9.65 -0.43
C ASP A 30 -6.26 -9.79 -1.06
N ALA A 31 -5.92 -8.90 -2.00
CA ALA A 31 -4.60 -8.89 -2.63
C ALA A 31 -3.51 -8.39 -1.69
N THR A 32 -3.79 -7.35 -0.89
CA THR A 32 -2.88 -6.89 0.15
C THR A 32 -2.66 -7.98 1.21
N GLN A 33 -3.71 -8.68 1.64
CA GLN A 33 -3.62 -9.78 2.59
C GLN A 33 -2.80 -10.94 2.03
N TYR A 34 -3.06 -11.35 0.79
CA TYR A 34 -2.33 -12.46 0.15
C TYR A 34 -0.84 -12.16 0.00
N GLU A 35 -0.49 -10.94 -0.44
CA GLU A 35 0.91 -10.57 -0.61
C GLU A 35 1.63 -10.46 0.74
N LEU A 36 1.02 -9.79 1.74
CA LEU A 36 1.59 -9.70 3.08
C LEU A 36 1.75 -11.08 3.74
N LEU A 37 0.81 -12.00 3.51
CA LEU A 37 0.93 -13.38 3.98
C LEU A 37 2.14 -14.09 3.36
N GLY A 38 2.42 -13.83 2.08
CA GLY A 38 3.64 -14.31 1.39
C GLY A 38 4.94 -13.81 2.01
N PHE A 39 4.91 -12.68 2.72
CA PHE A 39 6.03 -12.15 3.51
C PHE A 39 6.00 -12.58 4.99
N GLY A 40 5.10 -13.50 5.37
CA GLY A 40 4.95 -13.96 6.76
C GLY A 40 4.18 -12.98 7.66
N VAL A 41 3.42 -12.04 7.09
CA VAL A 41 2.60 -11.08 7.82
C VAL A 41 1.13 -11.48 7.74
N GLU A 42 0.55 -11.86 8.88
CA GLU A 42 -0.89 -12.14 8.97
C GLU A 42 -1.70 -10.84 9.05
N VAL A 43 -2.77 -10.76 8.27
CA VAL A 43 -3.72 -9.63 8.29
C VAL A 43 -5.14 -10.16 8.45
N ARG A 44 -5.93 -9.53 9.31
CA ARG A 44 -7.35 -9.82 9.54
C ARG A 44 -8.18 -8.54 9.53
N ARG A 45 -9.42 -8.62 9.02
CA ARG A 45 -10.38 -7.51 9.16
C ARG A 45 -10.88 -7.43 10.61
N LYS A 46 -10.97 -6.20 11.13
CA LYS A 46 -11.55 -5.87 12.43
C LYS A 46 -12.46 -4.66 12.27
N GLY A 47 -13.69 -4.90 11.82
CA GLY A 47 -14.63 -3.84 11.45
C GLY A 47 -14.07 -2.99 10.29
N ASN A 48 -13.93 -1.69 10.51
CA ASN A 48 -13.34 -0.74 9.56
C ASN A 48 -11.80 -0.64 9.63
N ARG A 49 -11.14 -1.47 10.46
CA ARG A 49 -9.68 -1.49 10.63
C ARG A 49 -9.11 -2.87 10.33
N PHE A 50 -7.80 -2.99 10.41
CA PHE A 50 -7.06 -4.21 10.11
C PHE A 50 -6.16 -4.58 11.28
N ALA A 51 -6.31 -5.81 11.77
CA ALA A 51 -5.38 -6.37 12.74
C ALA A 51 -4.25 -7.05 11.97
N VAL A 52 -3.01 -6.70 12.29
CA VAL A 52 -1.80 -7.17 11.62
C VAL A 52 -0.88 -7.81 12.63
N LYS A 53 -0.31 -8.96 12.29
CA LYS A 53 0.69 -9.67 13.10
C LYS A 53 1.87 -10.05 12.21
N ARG A 54 3.06 -9.62 12.62
CA ARG A 54 4.34 -10.05 12.03
C ARG A 54 4.77 -11.37 12.69
N VAL A 55 5.67 -12.12 12.05
CA VAL A 55 6.13 -13.48 12.48
C VAL A 55 6.36 -13.58 14.00
N ASP A 56 6.96 -12.55 14.60
CA ASP A 56 7.36 -12.55 16.02
C ASP A 56 6.53 -11.59 16.91
N GLY A 57 5.45 -11.02 16.36
CA GLY A 57 4.83 -9.81 16.88
C GLY A 57 3.51 -9.99 17.63
N ARG A 58 3.17 -8.96 18.42
CA ARG A 58 1.80 -8.74 18.92
C ARG A 58 0.90 -8.25 17.78
N TRP A 59 -0.40 -8.51 17.91
CA TRP A 59 -1.40 -7.94 17.02
C TRP A 59 -1.44 -6.41 17.15
N GLN A 60 -1.29 -5.71 16.03
CA GLN A 60 -1.44 -4.26 15.93
C GLN A 60 -2.65 -3.93 15.08
N VAL A 61 -3.44 -2.93 15.49
CA VAL A 61 -4.60 -2.48 14.72
C VAL A 61 -4.25 -1.21 13.96
N MET A 62 -4.46 -1.20 12.66
CA MET A 62 -4.15 -0.07 11.79
C MET A 62 -5.24 0.21 10.75
N GLY A 63 -5.21 1.42 10.19
CA GLY A 63 -6.08 1.82 9.07
C GLY A 63 -5.55 1.33 7.73
N TRP A 64 -6.34 1.54 6.68
CA TRP A 64 -6.00 1.10 5.33
C TRP A 64 -4.71 1.73 4.79
N GLU A 65 -4.52 3.04 5.00
CA GLU A 65 -3.33 3.76 4.55
C GLU A 65 -2.05 3.15 5.11
N LYS A 66 -1.98 2.96 6.44
CA LYS A 66 -0.85 2.31 7.11
C LYS A 66 -0.63 0.86 6.68
N LEU A 67 -1.70 0.12 6.41
CA LEU A 67 -1.59 -1.25 5.90
C LEU A 67 -0.97 -1.26 4.49
N ALA A 68 -1.32 -0.27 3.67
CA ALA A 68 -0.78 -0.15 2.32
C ALA A 68 0.68 0.33 2.33
N GLU A 69 1.06 1.24 3.23
CA GLU A 69 2.46 1.61 3.49
C GLU A 69 3.28 0.38 3.93
N LEU A 70 2.75 -0.40 4.88
CA LEU A 70 3.41 -1.62 5.33
C LEU A 70 3.67 -2.61 4.19
N ARG A 71 2.70 -2.77 3.28
CA ARG A 71 2.85 -3.60 2.08
C ARG A 71 3.99 -3.09 1.20
N ASP A 72 4.06 -1.77 0.98
CA ASP A 72 5.11 -1.14 0.19
C ASP A 72 6.50 -1.34 0.84
N ASP A 73 6.61 -1.21 2.17
CA ASP A 73 7.86 -1.47 2.91
C ASP A 73 8.37 -2.92 2.71
N PHE A 74 7.47 -3.90 2.83
CA PHE A 74 7.84 -5.30 2.60
C PHE A 74 8.22 -5.57 1.14
N ARG A 75 7.52 -4.97 0.17
CA ARG A 75 7.91 -5.09 -1.24
C ARG A 75 9.35 -4.61 -1.44
N GLN A 76 9.70 -3.46 -0.87
CA GLN A 76 11.06 -2.93 -0.94
C GLN A 76 12.09 -3.84 -0.26
N LEU A 77 11.80 -4.35 0.93
CA LEU A 77 12.67 -5.29 1.65
C LEU A 77 12.94 -6.57 0.84
N HIS A 78 11.96 -7.00 0.04
CA HIS A 78 12.06 -8.15 -0.85
C HIS A 78 12.53 -7.81 -2.27
N GLY A 79 13.09 -6.61 -2.49
CA GLY A 79 13.64 -6.18 -3.78
C GLY A 79 12.59 -5.94 -4.87
N ARG A 80 11.31 -5.81 -4.49
CA ARG A 80 10.21 -5.45 -5.39
C ARG A 80 9.98 -3.95 -5.33
N GLU A 81 9.56 -3.36 -6.45
CA GLU A 81 9.15 -1.97 -6.44
C GLU A 81 7.90 -1.78 -5.56
N PRO A 82 7.84 -0.74 -4.73
CA PRO A 82 6.62 -0.38 -4.03
C PRO A 82 5.51 -0.04 -5.03
N LEU A 83 4.27 -0.33 -4.68
CA LEU A 83 3.13 0.02 -5.55
C LEU A 83 2.90 1.51 -5.56
N ARG A 84 3.20 2.20 -4.46
CA ARG A 84 3.42 3.64 -4.53
C ARG A 84 4.72 3.88 -5.28
N ARG A 85 4.70 4.62 -6.39
CA ARG A 85 5.97 5.07 -6.99
C ARG A 85 6.68 5.96 -5.96
N ILE A 86 7.91 5.59 -5.62
CA ILE A 86 8.84 6.52 -4.96
C ILE A 86 9.56 7.31 -6.04
N GLY A 87 9.44 8.64 -5.98
CA GLY A 87 10.34 9.56 -6.66
C GLY A 87 9.71 10.87 -7.16
N PRO A 88 10.35 12.03 -6.94
CA PRO A 88 11.35 12.27 -5.88
C PRO A 88 10.76 12.11 -4.48
#